data_AF-A0A9R1H8V6-F1
#
_entry.id   AF-A0A9R1H8V6-F1
#
_cell.length_a   1.000
_cell.length_b   1.000
_cell.length_c   1.000
_cell.angle_alpha   90.00
_cell.angle_beta   90.00
_cell.angle_gamma   90.00
#
_symmetry.space_group_name_H-M   'P 1'
#
loop_
_entity.id
_entity.type
_entity.pdbx_description
1 polymer ?
#
loop_
_entity_poly.entity_id
_entity_poly.type
_entity_poly.pdbx_seq_one_letter_code
_entity_poly.pdbx_strand_id
1 'polypeptide(L)'
;MVGGRCTDASAKPKHPRPAGGDDGSSSLDACGGGGIGHAGDRLSALPDDLLHAIMSRLKALQMARTCVLSTRWRHLWRAVPCLDVDEAETGAYNNFDNFTDNLLRSHDIALLEDFRLHAHRTSDRWVRRAVGQGEAWPCRLKRLHLFSLLNLKLTDLGSLISFRCHALEDLQLRNCSFLLTSNAKIVSSSLKKLAVVDGYYMVHDDEIFALIIEAPALVSLCLDGELEHIVDMTEPHTVLSLVDASIQLPRVEKRVNHELGILGALSNVTTLRLSHFAVMLLFYATREDLPVFKFENLRSLLLDECHISDDFLGLQQYLHNSRNLKKLTLRCCKVLDYRHNKEMRKRLHKSSEVLVDFNCENLRLTEIIYRDGDTSIHLLVKFLVGMRRNLPNNMIEFTKVD
;
A
#
# COMPACT_ATOMS: atom_id res chain seq x y z
N MET A 1 6.73 -63.93 -15.06
CA MET A 1 6.82 -64.69 -16.32
C MET A 1 6.52 -63.69 -17.43
N VAL A 2 7.35 -63.33 -18.40
CA VAL A 2 8.54 -63.84 -19.12
C VAL A 2 9.24 -62.53 -19.58
N GLY A 3 10.55 -62.28 -19.40
CA GLY A 3 11.67 -62.97 -20.03
C GLY A 3 12.01 -62.32 -21.38
N GLY A 4 13.19 -61.70 -21.53
CA GLY A 4 13.69 -61.26 -22.85
C GLY A 4 14.89 -60.31 -22.76
N ARG A 5 16.10 -60.87 -22.94
CA ARG A 5 17.43 -60.26 -22.87
C ARG A 5 18.06 -60.27 -24.28
N CYS A 6 19.18 -59.55 -24.46
CA CYS A 6 20.22 -59.66 -25.51
C CYS A 6 19.95 -58.84 -26.80
N THR A 7 20.90 -58.19 -27.47
CA THR A 7 22.38 -58.25 -27.59
C THR A 7 22.85 -56.91 -28.22
N ASP A 8 23.91 -56.24 -27.75
CA ASP A 8 25.34 -56.41 -28.04
C ASP A 8 25.80 -55.80 -29.39
N ALA A 9 26.71 -54.81 -29.35
CA ALA A 9 27.60 -54.45 -30.46
C ALA A 9 28.70 -53.45 -30.03
N SER A 10 29.86 -54.03 -29.70
CA SER A 10 31.21 -53.67 -30.18
C SER A 10 31.93 -52.39 -29.77
N ALA A 11 33.22 -52.63 -29.48
CA ALA A 11 34.18 -51.75 -28.84
C ALA A 11 35.41 -51.45 -29.73
N LYS A 12 36.08 -50.32 -29.41
CA LYS A 12 37.54 -50.02 -29.48
C LYS A 12 38.18 -49.73 -30.87
N PRO A 13 39.40 -49.12 -30.94
CA PRO A 13 40.35 -48.69 -29.88
C PRO A 13 40.96 -47.27 -30.01
N LYS A 14 41.87 -46.97 -29.05
CA LYS A 14 42.63 -45.74 -28.75
C LYS A 14 44.02 -45.64 -29.44
N HIS A 15 44.57 -44.41 -29.40
CA HIS A 15 46.00 -43.98 -29.27
C HIS A 15 46.89 -43.92 -30.54
N PRO A 16 48.01 -43.13 -30.56
CA PRO A 16 48.73 -42.47 -29.45
C PRO A 16 49.19 -40.99 -29.66
N ARG A 17 49.66 -40.37 -28.55
CA ARG A 17 50.60 -39.22 -28.50
C ARG A 17 52.02 -39.69 -28.84
N PRO A 18 52.92 -38.77 -29.20
CA PRO A 18 54.31 -38.85 -28.78
C PRO A 18 54.71 -37.66 -27.89
N ALA A 19 55.78 -37.87 -27.13
CA ALA A 19 56.45 -36.93 -26.25
C ALA A 19 57.92 -36.75 -26.71
N GLY A 20 58.50 -35.59 -26.38
CA GLY A 20 59.93 -35.44 -26.12
C GLY A 20 60.74 -34.61 -27.11
N GLY A 21 61.56 -33.68 -26.58
CA GLY A 21 62.78 -33.18 -27.24
C GLY A 21 63.04 -31.69 -27.06
N ASP A 22 63.98 -31.36 -26.17
CA ASP A 22 64.53 -30.04 -25.81
C ASP A 22 65.42 -29.40 -26.90
N ASP A 23 65.61 -28.07 -26.83
CA ASP A 23 66.92 -27.39 -26.68
C ASP A 23 66.97 -25.96 -27.26
N GLY A 24 67.60 -25.04 -26.49
CA GLY A 24 68.54 -24.07 -27.07
C GLY A 24 68.14 -22.59 -27.23
N SER A 25 68.22 -21.84 -26.12
CA SER A 25 68.81 -20.50 -25.98
C SER A 25 68.79 -19.46 -27.14
N SER A 26 68.30 -18.24 -26.86
CA SER A 26 69.15 -17.03 -26.81
C SER A 26 68.38 -15.77 -26.41
N SER A 27 69.05 -14.99 -25.56
CA SER A 27 68.71 -13.67 -25.01
C SER A 27 68.53 -12.60 -26.10
N LEU A 28 67.63 -11.64 -25.86
CA LEU A 28 67.89 -10.22 -26.08
C LEU A 28 66.92 -9.39 -25.24
N ASP A 29 67.50 -8.61 -24.34
CA ASP A 29 66.86 -7.57 -23.54
C ASP A 29 66.26 -6.47 -24.42
N ALA A 30 65.08 -5.97 -24.04
CA ALA A 30 64.65 -4.62 -24.35
C ALA A 30 63.70 -4.11 -23.24
N CYS A 31 64.29 -3.34 -22.32
CA CYS A 31 63.56 -2.47 -21.41
C CYS A 31 62.76 -1.40 -22.18
N GLY A 32 61.66 -0.95 -21.58
CA GLY A 32 61.14 0.39 -21.85
C GLY A 32 59.86 0.41 -22.66
N GLY A 33 58.74 0.08 -22.02
CA GLY A 33 57.42 0.46 -22.49
C GLY A 33 56.56 0.80 -21.28
N GLY A 34 56.58 2.08 -20.88
CA GLY A 34 55.65 2.63 -19.90
C GLY A 34 54.21 2.49 -20.40
N GLY A 35 53.63 1.32 -20.20
CA GLY A 35 52.24 1.03 -20.45
C GLY A 35 51.43 1.64 -19.32
N ILE A 36 50.82 2.79 -19.62
CA ILE A 36 49.62 3.35 -19.00
C ILE A 36 49.06 2.39 -17.96
N GLY A 37 49.26 2.72 -16.68
CA GLY A 37 48.65 1.96 -15.59
C GLY A 37 47.21 1.70 -15.96
N HIS A 38 46.81 0.44 -15.97
CA HIS A 38 45.42 0.06 -15.95
C HIS A 38 44.82 0.94 -14.86
N ALA A 39 44.09 1.99 -15.25
CA ALA A 39 43.15 2.65 -14.37
C ALA A 39 42.09 1.58 -14.15
N GLY A 40 42.43 0.60 -13.31
CA GLY A 40 41.60 -0.55 -13.00
C GLY A 40 40.27 0.04 -12.59
N ASP A 41 39.21 -0.46 -13.21
CA ASP A 41 37.86 0.00 -12.97
C ASP A 41 37.63 0.06 -11.45
N ARG A 42 37.68 1.28 -10.91
CA ARG A 42 37.66 1.51 -9.46
C ARG A 42 36.30 1.13 -8.88
N LEU A 43 35.26 1.07 -9.72
CA LEU A 43 33.94 0.55 -9.34
C LEU A 43 33.99 -0.96 -9.18
N SER A 44 34.75 -1.69 -10.00
CA SER A 44 34.96 -3.14 -9.83
C SER A 44 35.76 -3.50 -8.56
N ALA A 45 36.54 -2.56 -8.03
CA ALA A 45 37.30 -2.75 -6.80
C ALA A 45 36.45 -2.66 -5.51
N LEU A 46 35.20 -2.21 -5.61
CA LEU A 46 34.28 -2.18 -4.47
C LEU A 46 33.83 -3.62 -4.08
N PRO A 47 33.61 -3.89 -2.78
CA PRO A 47 32.94 -5.11 -2.33
C PRO A 47 31.52 -5.24 -2.89
N ASP A 48 31.05 -6.47 -3.08
CA ASP A 48 29.72 -6.73 -3.65
C ASP A 48 28.60 -6.08 -2.83
N ASP A 49 28.72 -6.07 -1.50
CA ASP A 49 27.72 -5.45 -0.61
C ASP A 49 27.54 -3.95 -0.91
N LEU A 50 28.62 -3.24 -1.20
CA LEU A 50 28.55 -1.81 -1.56
C LEU A 50 27.97 -1.63 -2.96
N LEU A 51 28.30 -2.52 -3.90
CA LEU A 51 27.73 -2.48 -5.25
C LEU A 51 26.22 -2.76 -5.23
N HIS A 52 25.77 -3.74 -4.46
CA HIS A 52 24.34 -3.99 -4.23
C HIS A 52 23.64 -2.83 -3.54
N ALA A 53 24.28 -2.19 -2.55
CA ALA A 53 23.76 -1.01 -1.89
C ALA A 53 23.64 0.20 -2.83
N ILE A 54 24.54 0.36 -3.79
CA ILE A 54 24.45 1.40 -4.83
C ILE A 54 23.34 1.05 -5.81
N MET A 55 23.34 -0.17 -6.36
CA MET A 55 22.34 -0.60 -7.36
C MET A 55 20.91 -0.59 -6.81
N SER A 56 20.70 -0.98 -5.55
CA SER A 56 19.37 -1.01 -4.92
C SER A 56 18.71 0.38 -4.78
N ARG A 57 19.47 1.46 -4.99
CA ARG A 57 18.98 2.85 -5.02
C ARG A 57 18.66 3.35 -6.42
N LEU A 58 19.00 2.58 -7.45
CA LEU A 58 18.77 2.91 -8.86
C LEU A 58 17.48 2.27 -9.35
N LYS A 59 16.79 2.97 -10.25
CA LYS A 59 15.74 2.36 -11.06
C LYS A 59 16.34 1.31 -12.00
N ALA A 60 15.54 0.32 -12.39
CA ALA A 60 15.98 -0.83 -13.16
C ALA A 60 16.65 -0.43 -14.49
N LEU A 61 16.14 0.60 -15.19
CA LEU A 61 16.75 1.05 -16.44
C LEU A 61 18.11 1.72 -16.19
N GLN A 62 18.20 2.55 -15.15
CA GLN A 62 19.46 3.17 -14.73
C GLN A 62 20.50 2.11 -14.32
N MET A 63 20.06 1.09 -13.58
CA MET A 63 20.86 -0.07 -13.20
C MET A 63 21.38 -0.81 -14.45
N ALA A 64 20.50 -1.10 -15.42
CA ALA A 64 20.90 -1.74 -16.68
C ALA A 64 21.91 -0.90 -17.48
N ARG A 65 21.74 0.44 -17.53
CA ARG A 65 22.67 1.36 -18.20
C ARG A 65 24.03 1.40 -17.51
N THR A 66 24.06 1.41 -16.18
CA THR A 66 25.31 1.44 -15.40
C THR A 66 26.08 0.13 -15.48
N CYS A 67 25.46 -0.99 -15.88
CA CYS A 67 26.16 -2.26 -16.13
C CYS A 67 27.19 -2.19 -17.28
N VAL A 68 27.19 -1.13 -18.11
CA VAL A 68 28.22 -0.92 -19.13
C VAL A 68 29.55 -0.45 -18.51
N LEU A 69 29.51 0.14 -17.31
CA LEU A 69 30.69 0.70 -16.64
C LEU A 69 31.62 -0.39 -16.08
N SER A 70 31.09 -1.59 -15.83
CA SER A 70 31.82 -2.71 -15.24
C SER A 70 31.22 -4.06 -15.64
N THR A 71 32.06 -5.01 -16.06
CA THR A 71 31.62 -6.39 -16.34
C THR A 71 31.08 -7.10 -15.10
N ARG A 72 31.57 -6.75 -13.90
CA ARG A 72 31.09 -7.30 -12.62
C ARG A 72 29.65 -6.89 -12.36
N TRP A 73 29.29 -5.65 -12.69
CA TRP A 73 27.94 -5.12 -12.47
C TRP A 73 26.88 -5.88 -13.28
N ARG A 74 27.23 -6.35 -14.48
CA ARG A 74 26.38 -7.17 -15.36
C ARG A 74 25.90 -8.47 -14.70
N HIS A 75 26.63 -9.00 -13.72
CA HIS A 75 26.26 -10.22 -13.01
C HIS A 75 25.57 -9.92 -11.67
N LEU A 76 26.03 -8.88 -10.98
CA LEU A 76 25.52 -8.53 -9.65
C LEU A 76 24.07 -8.02 -9.67
N TRP A 77 23.66 -7.31 -10.71
CA TRP A 77 22.29 -6.75 -10.78
C TRP A 77 21.21 -7.84 -10.70
N ARG A 78 21.50 -9.05 -11.18
CA ARG A 78 20.56 -10.18 -11.16
C ARG A 78 20.22 -10.66 -9.77
N ALA A 79 21.07 -10.36 -8.79
CA ALA A 79 20.89 -10.75 -7.39
C ALA A 79 20.52 -9.55 -6.50
N VAL A 80 20.24 -8.38 -7.07
CA VAL A 80 19.90 -7.18 -6.28
C VAL A 80 18.53 -7.39 -5.62
N PRO A 81 18.40 -7.13 -4.31
CA PRO A 81 17.15 -7.39 -3.58
C PRO A 81 16.03 -6.37 -3.88
N CYS A 82 16.32 -5.31 -4.64
CA CYS A 82 15.39 -4.23 -4.94
C CYS A 82 15.29 -4.02 -6.46
N LEU A 83 14.07 -4.04 -7.00
CA LEU A 83 13.80 -3.67 -8.38
C LEU A 83 12.71 -2.61 -8.42
N ASP A 84 13.06 -1.43 -8.95
CA ASP A 84 12.14 -0.33 -9.21
C ASP A 84 12.05 -0.11 -10.72
N VAL A 85 10.92 -0.51 -11.31
CA VAL A 85 10.68 -0.48 -12.76
C VAL A 85 9.69 0.64 -13.07
N ASP A 86 10.14 1.63 -13.83
CA ASP A 86 9.36 2.81 -14.18
C ASP A 86 9.25 2.99 -15.70
N GLU A 87 8.02 2.94 -16.19
CA GLU A 87 7.68 3.12 -17.60
C GLU A 87 8.14 4.48 -18.13
N ALA A 88 8.05 5.53 -17.32
CA ALA A 88 8.40 6.90 -17.72
C ALA A 88 9.87 7.02 -18.14
N GLU A 89 10.76 6.13 -17.66
CA GLU A 89 12.17 6.14 -18.05
C GLU A 89 12.44 5.53 -19.44
N THR A 90 11.53 4.69 -19.93
CA THR A 90 11.75 3.91 -21.17
C THR A 90 11.32 4.64 -22.44
N GLY A 91 10.57 5.73 -22.31
CA GLY A 91 10.18 6.66 -23.37
C GLY A 91 9.17 6.10 -24.40
N ALA A 92 9.41 4.91 -24.95
CA ALA A 92 8.61 4.32 -26.03
C ALA A 92 7.80 3.08 -25.59
N TYR A 93 6.53 3.04 -26.00
CA TYR A 93 5.49 2.08 -25.58
C TYR A 93 5.90 0.59 -25.63
N ASN A 94 6.62 0.15 -26.68
CA ASN A 94 6.99 -1.26 -26.89
C ASN A 94 8.36 -1.62 -26.29
N ASN A 95 9.17 -0.63 -25.92
CA ASN A 95 10.48 -0.87 -25.33
C ASN A 95 10.35 -1.28 -23.86
N PHE A 96 9.34 -0.74 -23.17
CA PHE A 96 9.06 -1.07 -21.78
C PHE A 96 8.75 -2.56 -21.60
N ASP A 97 7.83 -3.10 -22.39
CA ASP A 97 7.38 -4.49 -22.25
C ASP A 97 8.54 -5.49 -22.39
N ASN A 98 9.31 -5.33 -23.47
CA ASN A 98 10.48 -6.17 -23.73
C ASN A 98 11.56 -6.00 -22.67
N PHE A 99 11.78 -4.77 -22.20
CA PHE A 99 12.74 -4.49 -21.13
C PHE A 99 12.32 -5.21 -19.84
N THR A 100 11.09 -5.02 -19.38
CA THR A 100 10.57 -5.58 -18.13
C THR A 100 10.52 -7.10 -18.17
N ASP A 101 10.09 -7.69 -19.30
CA ASP A 101 10.10 -9.14 -19.49
C ASP A 101 11.53 -9.70 -19.41
N ASN A 102 12.50 -9.08 -20.09
CA ASN A 102 13.89 -9.53 -20.06
C ASN A 102 14.55 -9.33 -18.70
N LEU A 103 14.22 -8.23 -18.01
CA LEU A 103 14.68 -7.91 -16.66
C LEU A 103 14.23 -8.99 -15.68
N LEU A 104 12.92 -9.25 -15.59
CA LEU A 104 12.35 -10.24 -14.67
C LEU A 104 12.69 -11.69 -15.08
N ARG A 105 13.05 -11.95 -16.34
CA ARG A 105 13.55 -13.26 -16.78
C ARG A 105 14.98 -13.52 -16.33
N SER A 106 15.82 -12.49 -16.31
CA SER A 106 17.24 -12.62 -16.02
C SER A 106 17.58 -12.39 -14.54
N HIS A 107 16.68 -11.78 -13.78
CA HIS A 107 16.81 -11.55 -12.35
C HIS A 107 16.47 -12.83 -11.54
N ASP A 108 17.20 -13.03 -10.46
CA ASP A 108 16.93 -14.05 -9.47
C ASP A 108 15.84 -13.56 -8.51
N ILE A 109 14.59 -13.80 -8.90
CA ILE A 109 13.40 -13.38 -8.15
C ILE A 109 13.37 -13.99 -6.73
N ALA A 110 14.09 -15.09 -6.47
CA ALA A 110 14.15 -15.67 -5.12
C ALA A 110 14.89 -14.76 -4.12
N LEU A 111 15.71 -13.83 -4.61
CA LEU A 111 16.43 -12.84 -3.80
C LEU A 111 15.68 -11.51 -3.67
N LEU A 112 14.56 -11.35 -4.38
CA LEU A 112 13.82 -10.09 -4.43
C LEU A 112 13.10 -9.82 -3.09
N GLU A 113 13.42 -8.70 -2.46
CA GLU A 113 12.81 -8.23 -1.21
C GLU A 113 11.93 -6.98 -1.40
N ASP A 114 12.21 -6.15 -2.40
CA ASP A 114 11.45 -4.92 -2.74
C ASP A 114 11.19 -4.89 -4.24
N PHE A 115 9.91 -4.88 -4.62
CA PHE A 115 9.48 -4.75 -6.01
C PHE A 115 8.55 -3.55 -6.16
N ARG A 116 8.94 -2.62 -7.03
CA ARG A 116 8.14 -1.45 -7.40
C ARG A 116 7.92 -1.43 -8.89
N LEU A 117 6.67 -1.20 -9.28
CA LEU A 117 6.27 -1.16 -10.67
C LEU A 117 5.40 0.08 -10.90
N HIS A 118 5.90 1.00 -11.72
CA HIS A 118 5.20 2.18 -12.19
C HIS A 118 4.90 2.00 -13.68
N ALA A 119 3.65 1.69 -14.01
CA ALA A 119 3.26 1.44 -15.40
C ALA A 119 1.78 1.74 -15.62
N HIS A 120 1.43 2.39 -16.72
CA HIS A 120 0.06 2.69 -17.11
C HIS A 120 -0.50 1.60 -18.04
N ARG A 121 -0.44 0.34 -17.58
CA ARG A 121 -0.68 -0.86 -18.40
C ARG A 121 -1.25 -2.02 -17.60
N THR A 122 -1.78 -2.99 -18.33
CA THR A 122 -2.08 -4.33 -17.80
C THR A 122 -0.78 -5.07 -17.52
N SER A 123 -0.53 -5.41 -16.27
CA SER A 123 0.78 -5.89 -15.81
C SER A 123 0.72 -7.14 -14.93
N ASP A 124 -0.41 -7.85 -14.92
CA ASP A 124 -0.63 -9.08 -14.17
C ASP A 124 0.52 -10.09 -14.36
N ARG A 125 1.09 -10.19 -15.57
CA ARG A 125 2.22 -11.07 -15.88
C ARG A 125 3.49 -10.72 -15.10
N TRP A 126 3.79 -9.43 -14.91
CA TRP A 126 5.00 -8.97 -14.22
C TRP A 126 4.84 -9.10 -12.71
N VAL A 127 3.66 -8.76 -12.20
CA VAL A 127 3.32 -8.96 -10.78
C VAL A 127 3.38 -10.45 -10.43
N ARG A 128 2.74 -11.32 -11.22
CA ARG A 128 2.82 -12.78 -11.06
C ARG A 128 4.25 -13.30 -11.10
N ARG A 129 5.08 -12.74 -11.98
CA ARG A 129 6.48 -13.15 -12.11
C ARG A 129 7.31 -12.71 -10.91
N ALA A 130 7.14 -11.48 -10.44
CA ALA A 130 7.84 -10.93 -9.27
C ALA A 130 7.43 -11.62 -7.96
N VAL A 131 6.16 -12.03 -7.84
CA VAL A 131 5.65 -12.84 -6.72
C VAL A 131 6.05 -14.33 -6.84
N GLY A 132 6.74 -14.68 -7.94
CA GLY A 132 7.36 -15.97 -8.16
C GLY A 132 6.37 -16.97 -8.75
N GLN A 133 6.51 -17.23 -10.06
CA GLN A 133 5.94 -18.43 -10.70
C GLN A 133 6.98 -19.57 -10.86
N GLY A 134 8.16 -19.45 -10.27
CA GLY A 134 9.17 -20.53 -10.28
C GLY A 134 8.96 -21.54 -9.15
N GLU A 135 9.46 -22.77 -9.33
CA GLU A 135 9.53 -23.83 -8.29
C GLU A 135 10.41 -23.46 -7.08
N ALA A 136 11.11 -22.32 -7.14
CA ALA A 136 11.97 -21.82 -6.08
C ALA A 136 11.15 -21.22 -4.92
N TRP A 137 10.86 -22.06 -3.93
CA TRP A 137 10.50 -21.63 -2.58
C TRP A 137 11.75 -21.21 -1.80
N PRO A 138 11.70 -20.21 -0.89
CA PRO A 138 10.58 -19.31 -0.55
C PRO A 138 10.70 -17.89 -1.15
N CYS A 139 9.56 -17.22 -1.40
CA CYS A 139 9.51 -15.81 -1.79
C CYS A 139 9.97 -14.93 -0.62
N ARG A 140 10.98 -14.08 -0.84
CA ARG A 140 11.54 -13.16 0.17
C ARG A 140 10.96 -11.75 0.12
N LEU A 141 9.95 -11.55 -0.74
CA LEU A 141 9.38 -10.23 -0.98
C LEU A 141 8.79 -9.65 0.30
N LYS A 142 9.36 -8.54 0.76
CA LYS A 142 8.93 -7.77 1.93
C LYS A 142 8.10 -6.56 1.54
N ARG A 143 8.33 -5.99 0.36
CA ARG A 143 7.63 -4.80 -0.13
C ARG A 143 7.18 -4.98 -1.57
N LEU A 144 5.90 -4.72 -1.81
CA LEU A 144 5.29 -4.76 -3.14
C LEU A 144 4.55 -3.45 -3.36
N HIS A 145 5.06 -2.59 -4.22
CA HIS A 145 4.44 -1.31 -4.53
C HIS A 145 4.08 -1.24 -6.03
N LEU A 146 2.80 -1.08 -6.30
CA LEU A 146 2.24 -1.05 -7.65
C LEU A 146 1.58 0.30 -7.88
N PHE A 147 1.96 0.97 -8.97
CA PHE A 147 1.53 2.33 -9.27
C PHE A 147 0.98 2.42 -10.70
N SER A 148 -0.17 3.06 -10.84
CA SER A 148 -0.82 3.39 -12.12
C SER A 148 -1.25 2.19 -12.97
N LEU A 149 -1.33 0.99 -12.40
CA LEU A 149 -1.64 -0.22 -13.16
C LEU A 149 -3.07 -0.23 -13.66
N LEU A 150 -3.28 -0.73 -14.88
CA LEU A 150 -4.61 -0.88 -15.46
C LEU A 150 -5.12 -2.33 -15.33
N ASN A 151 -6.40 -2.48 -15.04
CA ASN A 151 -7.14 -3.75 -14.97
C ASN A 151 -6.47 -4.80 -14.07
N LEU A 152 -5.91 -4.37 -12.94
CA LEU A 152 -5.27 -5.26 -11.98
C LEU A 152 -6.33 -6.21 -11.38
N LYS A 153 -6.12 -7.52 -11.56
CA LYS A 153 -7.00 -8.54 -10.98
C LYS A 153 -6.71 -8.74 -9.51
N LEU A 154 -7.49 -8.09 -8.65
CA LEU A 154 -7.26 -8.10 -7.21
C LEU A 154 -7.46 -9.48 -6.58
N THR A 155 -8.33 -10.31 -7.15
CA THR A 155 -8.57 -11.71 -6.78
C THR A 155 -7.32 -12.59 -6.99
N ASP A 156 -6.68 -12.43 -8.15
CA ASP A 156 -5.44 -13.13 -8.47
C ASP A 156 -4.30 -12.66 -7.58
N LEU A 157 -4.17 -11.35 -7.38
CA LEU A 157 -3.16 -10.77 -6.50
C LEU A 157 -3.30 -11.26 -5.06
N GLY A 158 -4.53 -11.24 -4.52
CA GLY A 158 -4.82 -11.71 -3.17
C GLY A 158 -4.47 -13.19 -2.98
N SER A 159 -4.81 -14.03 -3.98
CA SER A 159 -4.47 -15.45 -3.99
C SER A 159 -2.95 -15.69 -4.01
N LEU A 160 -2.22 -14.91 -4.81
CA LEU A 160 -0.75 -14.99 -4.88
C LEU A 160 -0.10 -14.58 -3.57
N ILE A 161 -0.56 -13.50 -2.94
CA ILE A 161 -0.03 -13.03 -1.67
C ILE A 161 -0.23 -14.09 -0.59
N SER A 162 -1.45 -14.62 -0.47
CA SER A 162 -1.80 -15.64 0.53
C SER A 162 -0.93 -16.90 0.40
N PHE A 163 -0.69 -17.36 -0.83
CA PHE A 163 0.01 -18.61 -1.08
C PHE A 163 1.54 -18.50 -1.08
N ARG A 164 2.11 -17.33 -1.38
CA ARG A 164 3.56 -17.18 -1.67
C ARG A 164 4.28 -16.18 -0.78
N CYS A 165 3.63 -15.08 -0.42
CA CYS A 165 4.28 -13.91 0.14
C CYS A 165 4.31 -13.92 1.68
N HIS A 166 4.89 -14.97 2.29
CA HIS A 166 4.91 -15.11 3.74
C HIS A 166 5.76 -14.06 4.47
N ALA A 167 6.64 -13.34 3.76
CA ALA A 167 7.48 -12.27 4.32
C ALA A 167 6.99 -10.85 3.99
N LEU A 168 5.85 -10.69 3.29
CA LEU A 168 5.40 -9.39 2.80
C LEU A 168 4.89 -8.50 3.93
N GLU A 169 5.57 -7.39 4.17
CA GLU A 169 5.27 -6.46 5.26
C GLU A 169 4.56 -5.18 4.78
N ASP A 170 4.76 -4.76 3.52
CA ASP A 170 4.22 -3.52 2.96
C ASP A 170 3.67 -3.73 1.54
N LEU A 171 2.37 -3.55 1.38
CA LEU A 171 1.65 -3.60 0.11
C LEU A 171 1.08 -2.22 -0.21
N GLN A 172 1.45 -1.66 -1.35
CA GLN A 172 0.89 -0.40 -1.84
C GLN A 172 0.32 -0.56 -3.25
N LEU A 173 -0.93 -0.15 -3.43
CA LEU A 173 -1.65 -0.11 -4.69
C LEU A 173 -2.08 1.34 -4.88
N ARG A 174 -1.41 2.09 -5.76
CA ARG A 174 -1.67 3.53 -5.95
C ARG A 174 -2.10 3.84 -7.37
N ASN A 175 -3.17 4.60 -7.52
CA ASN A 175 -3.72 4.99 -8.82
C ASN A 175 -3.97 3.77 -9.74
N CYS A 176 -4.31 2.62 -9.16
CA CYS A 176 -4.53 1.39 -9.90
C CYS A 176 -6.02 1.26 -10.26
N SER A 177 -6.32 0.83 -11.48
CA SER A 177 -7.66 0.39 -11.85
C SER A 177 -7.83 -1.10 -11.59
N PHE A 178 -8.89 -1.47 -10.86
CA PHE A 178 -9.15 -2.85 -10.47
C PHE A 178 -10.22 -3.48 -11.36
N LEU A 179 -9.94 -4.70 -11.82
CA LEU A 179 -10.94 -5.54 -12.48
C LEU A 179 -11.45 -6.57 -11.47
N LEU A 180 -12.73 -6.46 -11.10
CA LEU A 180 -13.38 -7.33 -10.14
C LEU A 180 -14.36 -8.25 -10.86
N THR A 181 -14.17 -9.55 -10.67
CA THR A 181 -15.08 -10.61 -11.18
C THR A 181 -15.72 -11.41 -10.04
N SER A 182 -15.27 -11.19 -8.81
CA SER A 182 -15.72 -11.81 -7.58
C SER A 182 -15.14 -11.04 -6.39
N ASN A 183 -15.56 -11.37 -5.16
CA ASN A 183 -14.97 -10.82 -3.95
C ASN A 183 -13.46 -11.11 -3.92
N ALA A 184 -12.66 -10.06 -3.77
CA ALA A 184 -11.22 -10.15 -3.60
C ALA A 184 -10.87 -10.34 -2.12
N LYS A 185 -9.96 -11.26 -1.83
CA LYS A 185 -9.46 -11.48 -0.46
C LYS A 185 -7.97 -11.26 -0.41
N ILE A 186 -7.50 -10.35 0.45
CA ILE A 186 -6.10 -10.19 0.78
C ILE A 186 -5.88 -10.88 2.13
N VAL A 187 -5.32 -12.08 2.11
CA VAL A 187 -4.99 -12.85 3.31
C VAL A 187 -3.47 -12.83 3.48
N SER A 188 -2.97 -12.32 4.62
CA SER A 188 -1.54 -12.32 4.92
C SER A 188 -1.25 -12.25 6.42
N SER A 189 -0.40 -13.15 6.91
CA SER A 189 0.01 -13.17 8.32
C SER A 189 1.16 -12.22 8.67
N SER A 190 1.88 -11.69 7.67
CA SER A 190 3.06 -10.84 7.87
C SER A 190 2.86 -9.37 7.46
N LEU A 191 1.74 -9.06 6.80
CA LEU A 191 1.47 -7.73 6.29
C LEU A 191 1.25 -6.74 7.43
N LYS A 192 2.12 -5.72 7.51
CA LYS A 192 2.08 -4.66 8.52
C LYS A 192 1.48 -3.36 7.98
N LYS A 193 1.61 -3.12 6.68
CA LYS A 193 1.13 -1.91 6.00
C LYS A 193 0.37 -2.27 4.73
N LEU A 194 -0.84 -1.74 4.62
CA LEU A 194 -1.64 -1.83 3.41
C LEU A 194 -2.07 -0.42 3.01
N ALA A 195 -1.75 -0.01 1.79
CA ALA A 195 -2.23 1.22 1.20
C ALA A 195 -2.90 0.95 -0.14
N VAL A 196 -4.17 1.28 -0.27
CA VAL A 196 -4.89 1.35 -1.55
C VAL A 196 -5.29 2.81 -1.71
N VAL A 197 -4.67 3.53 -2.65
CA VAL A 197 -4.81 4.99 -2.78
C VAL A 197 -5.16 5.35 -4.21
N ASP A 198 -6.09 6.29 -4.41
CA ASP A 198 -6.60 6.69 -5.72
C ASP A 198 -7.07 5.48 -6.56
N GLY A 199 -7.60 4.46 -5.89
CA GLY A 199 -8.12 3.26 -6.54
C GLY A 199 -9.49 3.53 -7.16
N TYR A 200 -9.69 3.08 -8.40
CA TYR A 200 -11.02 3.05 -9.03
C TYR A 200 -11.26 1.67 -9.65
N TYR A 201 -12.52 1.24 -9.71
CA TYR A 201 -12.87 -0.07 -10.23
C TYR A 201 -13.54 0.05 -11.60
N MET A 202 -13.36 -0.97 -12.42
CA MET A 202 -14.15 -1.18 -13.63
C MET A 202 -15.06 -2.36 -13.38
N VAL A 203 -16.36 -2.10 -13.31
CA VAL A 203 -17.38 -3.13 -13.11
C VAL A 203 -18.18 -3.25 -14.41
N HIS A 204 -18.40 -4.48 -14.86
CA HIS A 204 -19.10 -4.76 -16.11
C HIS A 204 -20.63 -4.89 -15.95
N ASP A 205 -21.14 -5.07 -14.73
CA ASP A 205 -22.56 -5.29 -14.40
C ASP A 205 -22.93 -4.67 -13.04
N ASP A 206 -24.19 -4.45 -12.68
CA ASP A 206 -24.61 -3.88 -11.37
C ASP A 206 -24.21 -4.71 -10.11
N GLU A 207 -23.33 -5.70 -10.25
CA GLU A 207 -22.78 -6.52 -9.17
C GLU A 207 -21.74 -5.78 -8.32
N ILE A 208 -21.79 -6.01 -7.02
CA ILE A 208 -20.97 -5.32 -6.02
C ILE A 208 -20.06 -6.36 -5.40
N PHE A 209 -18.75 -6.19 -5.62
CA PHE A 209 -17.73 -7.11 -5.13
C PHE A 209 -16.98 -6.53 -3.96
N ALA A 210 -16.78 -7.32 -2.91
CA ALA A 210 -16.07 -6.92 -1.72
C ALA A 210 -14.56 -7.25 -1.75
N LEU A 211 -13.73 -6.47 -1.08
CA LEU A 211 -12.34 -6.59 -0.71
C LEU A 211 -12.33 -6.88 0.77
N ILE A 212 -11.96 -8.11 1.10
CA ILE A 212 -11.87 -8.62 2.46
C ILE A 212 -10.38 -8.69 2.81
N ILE A 213 -9.97 -8.08 3.93
CA ILE A 213 -8.55 -7.92 4.29
C ILE A 213 -8.23 -8.77 5.53
N GLU A 214 -7.95 -10.05 5.39
CA GLU A 214 -7.60 -10.92 6.52
C GLU A 214 -6.09 -10.80 6.84
N ALA A 215 -5.71 -9.74 7.58
CA ALA A 215 -4.31 -9.44 7.91
C ALA A 215 -4.10 -9.14 9.41
N PRO A 216 -3.90 -10.17 10.27
CA PRO A 216 -3.86 -10.00 11.73
C PRO A 216 -2.62 -9.29 12.29
N ALA A 217 -1.60 -9.03 11.45
CA ALA A 217 -0.40 -8.26 11.83
C ALA A 217 -0.44 -6.81 11.29
N LEU A 218 -1.55 -6.39 10.68
CA LEU A 218 -1.69 -5.08 10.07
C LEU A 218 -1.65 -3.98 11.12
N VAL A 219 -0.70 -3.06 11.01
CA VAL A 219 -0.50 -1.92 11.92
C VAL A 219 -0.98 -0.62 11.29
N SER A 220 -0.85 -0.49 9.96
CA SER A 220 -1.24 0.69 9.20
C SER A 220 -2.14 0.31 8.04
N LEU A 221 -3.31 0.94 7.95
CA LEU A 221 -4.26 0.81 6.85
C LEU A 221 -4.52 2.18 6.22
N CYS A 222 -4.34 2.29 4.91
CA CYS A 222 -4.71 3.47 4.13
C CYS A 222 -5.63 3.04 2.99
N LEU A 223 -6.85 3.56 2.96
CA LEU A 223 -7.84 3.32 1.92
C LEU A 223 -8.31 4.66 1.39
N ASP A 224 -8.04 4.93 0.12
CA ASP A 224 -8.37 6.17 -0.55
C ASP A 224 -8.76 5.88 -2.01
N GLY A 225 -9.86 6.47 -2.46
CA GLY A 225 -10.45 6.27 -3.78
C GLY A 225 -11.90 5.77 -3.69
N GLU A 226 -12.48 5.42 -4.85
CA GLU A 226 -13.86 4.92 -5.00
C GLU A 226 -13.95 3.45 -4.55
N LEU A 227 -13.59 3.16 -3.30
CA LEU A 227 -13.53 1.81 -2.73
C LEU A 227 -14.80 1.43 -1.94
N GLU A 228 -15.83 2.29 -1.97
CA GLU A 228 -17.07 2.16 -1.19
C GLU A 228 -17.86 0.89 -1.47
N HIS A 229 -17.75 0.36 -2.70
CA HIS A 229 -18.38 -0.88 -3.12
C HIS A 229 -17.60 -2.12 -2.74
N ILE A 230 -16.37 -1.92 -2.27
CA ILE A 230 -15.37 -2.97 -2.18
C ILE A 230 -15.10 -3.28 -0.71
N VAL A 231 -14.83 -2.34 0.17
CA VAL A 231 -14.25 -2.73 1.47
C VAL A 231 -15.28 -3.31 2.46
N ASP A 232 -15.32 -4.65 2.61
CA ASP A 232 -16.08 -5.33 3.67
C ASP A 232 -15.12 -5.74 4.80
N MET A 233 -15.28 -5.06 5.94
CA MET A 233 -14.48 -5.27 7.16
C MET A 233 -15.36 -5.77 8.31
N THR A 234 -16.56 -6.28 8.03
CA THR A 234 -17.56 -6.62 9.05
C THR A 234 -17.14 -7.75 9.99
N GLU A 235 -16.15 -8.57 9.61
CA GLU A 235 -15.63 -9.64 10.46
C GLU A 235 -14.67 -9.11 11.56
N PRO A 236 -14.95 -9.33 12.86
CA PRO A 236 -14.21 -8.71 13.96
C PRO A 236 -12.77 -9.21 14.15
N HIS A 237 -12.39 -10.32 13.53
CA HIS A 237 -11.05 -10.93 13.68
C HIS A 237 -9.97 -10.29 12.79
N THR A 238 -10.37 -9.32 11.98
CA THR A 238 -9.65 -8.89 10.77
C THR A 238 -8.55 -7.86 11.03
N VAL A 239 -8.66 -7.06 12.11
CA VAL A 239 -7.82 -5.85 12.35
C VAL A 239 -7.42 -5.64 13.81
N LEU A 240 -7.27 -6.73 14.58
CA LEU A 240 -6.96 -6.67 16.03
C LEU A 240 -5.64 -5.93 16.36
N SER A 241 -4.67 -5.87 15.44
CA SER A 241 -3.37 -5.20 15.61
C SER A 241 -3.31 -3.78 15.06
N LEU A 242 -4.39 -3.25 14.50
CA LEU A 242 -4.37 -2.00 13.75
C LEU A 242 -4.17 -0.79 14.68
N VAL A 243 -3.13 0.00 14.44
CA VAL A 243 -2.76 1.16 15.26
C VAL A 243 -3.14 2.46 14.55
N ASP A 244 -2.89 2.53 13.24
CA ASP A 244 -3.11 3.71 12.41
C ASP A 244 -4.03 3.38 11.23
N ALA A 245 -5.08 4.18 11.03
CA ALA A 245 -5.98 4.05 9.90
C ALA A 245 -6.21 5.41 9.24
N SER A 246 -6.15 5.44 7.91
CA SER A 246 -6.52 6.59 7.07
C SER A 246 -7.52 6.12 6.04
N ILE A 247 -8.71 6.72 6.06
CA ILE A 247 -9.81 6.34 5.17
C ILE A 247 -10.32 7.59 4.49
N GLN A 248 -10.35 7.55 3.16
CA GLN A 248 -10.91 8.56 2.30
C GLN A 248 -11.93 7.87 1.40
N LEU A 249 -13.20 8.19 1.63
CA LEU A 249 -14.31 7.66 0.84
C LEU A 249 -15.01 8.84 0.15
N PRO A 250 -14.95 8.94 -1.18
CA PRO A 250 -15.71 9.94 -1.91
C PRO A 250 -17.21 9.63 -1.80
N ARG A 251 -17.99 10.69 -1.65
CA ARG A 251 -19.40 10.69 -1.26
C ARG A 251 -20.31 10.02 -2.30
N VAL A 252 -21.01 8.96 -1.92
CA VAL A 252 -22.29 8.57 -2.56
C VAL A 252 -23.37 8.38 -1.50
N GLU A 253 -24.41 9.23 -1.56
CA GLU A 253 -25.52 9.35 -0.59
C GLU A 253 -26.37 8.07 -0.40
N LYS A 254 -25.97 6.93 -0.95
CA LYS A 254 -26.83 5.75 -1.10
C LYS A 254 -26.58 4.62 -0.10
N ARG A 255 -25.49 4.56 0.69
CA ARG A 255 -25.17 3.36 1.51
C ARG A 255 -24.48 3.59 2.85
N VAL A 256 -25.20 4.25 3.76
CA VAL A 256 -24.75 4.60 5.11
C VAL A 256 -24.38 3.41 6.02
N ASN A 257 -25.01 2.25 5.82
CA ASN A 257 -24.74 1.06 6.65
C ASN A 257 -23.33 0.50 6.44
N HIS A 258 -22.75 0.67 5.25
CA HIS A 258 -21.43 0.13 4.91
C HIS A 258 -20.31 0.92 5.62
N GLU A 259 -20.44 2.24 5.65
CA GLU A 259 -19.51 3.14 6.36
C GLU A 259 -19.49 2.88 7.87
N LEU A 260 -20.64 2.54 8.46
CA LEU A 260 -20.74 2.17 9.89
C LEU A 260 -20.04 0.83 10.18
N GLY A 261 -20.10 -0.13 9.26
CA GLY A 261 -19.36 -1.40 9.38
C GLY A 261 -17.85 -1.18 9.38
N ILE A 262 -17.36 -0.27 8.52
CA ILE A 262 -15.94 0.12 8.48
C ILE A 262 -15.52 0.75 9.81
N LEU A 263 -16.32 1.68 10.37
CA LEU A 263 -16.00 2.29 11.67
C LEU A 263 -15.99 1.26 12.82
N GLY A 264 -16.87 0.27 12.78
CA GLY A 264 -16.89 -0.85 13.73
C GLY A 264 -15.59 -1.66 13.70
N ALA A 265 -15.08 -1.96 12.49
CA ALA A 265 -13.82 -2.67 12.30
C ALA A 265 -12.60 -1.89 12.83
N LEU A 266 -12.66 -0.56 12.85
CA LEU A 266 -11.59 0.33 13.30
C LEU A 266 -11.67 0.67 14.80
N SER A 267 -12.53 0.02 15.57
CA SER A 267 -12.75 0.29 17.00
C SER A 267 -11.47 0.30 17.85
N ASN A 268 -10.43 -0.44 17.45
CA ASN A 268 -9.18 -0.58 18.19
C ASN A 268 -8.07 0.42 17.81
N VAL A 269 -8.25 1.25 16.79
CA VAL A 269 -7.17 2.13 16.29
C VAL A 269 -6.83 3.26 17.27
N THR A 270 -5.58 3.72 17.24
CA THR A 270 -5.10 4.84 18.06
C THR A 270 -5.09 6.17 17.31
N THR A 271 -4.88 6.12 15.99
CA THR A 271 -4.94 7.26 15.08
C THR A 271 -5.93 6.94 13.98
N LEU A 272 -6.89 7.83 13.76
CA LEU A 272 -7.87 7.72 12.69
C LEU A 272 -7.89 9.02 11.88
N ARG A 273 -7.70 8.91 10.57
CA ARG A 273 -7.95 9.97 9.60
C ARG A 273 -9.15 9.60 8.76
N LEU A 274 -10.16 10.45 8.75
CA LEU A 274 -11.32 10.35 7.87
C LEU A 274 -11.28 11.57 6.94
N SER A 275 -11.24 11.32 5.62
CA SER A 275 -11.25 12.37 4.61
C SER A 275 -12.52 12.30 3.77
N HIS A 276 -13.09 13.46 3.41
CA HIS A 276 -14.33 13.58 2.60
C HIS A 276 -15.53 12.84 3.19
N PHE A 277 -15.44 12.46 4.47
CA PHE A 277 -16.43 11.66 5.15
C PHE A 277 -17.65 12.52 5.51
N ALA A 278 -18.85 11.99 5.31
CA ALA A 278 -20.04 12.61 5.86
C ALA A 278 -20.08 12.31 7.36
N VAL A 279 -19.78 13.30 8.22
CA VAL A 279 -19.86 13.13 9.69
C VAL A 279 -21.33 12.96 10.15
N MET A 280 -22.28 13.00 9.21
CA MET A 280 -23.74 12.88 9.35
C MET A 280 -24.29 11.45 9.45
N LEU A 281 -23.48 10.43 9.21
CA LEU A 281 -23.96 9.08 8.84
C LEU A 281 -24.81 8.35 9.90
N LEU A 282 -24.82 8.82 11.14
CA LEU A 282 -25.63 8.17 12.18
C LEU A 282 -27.14 8.46 12.07
N PHE A 283 -27.56 9.48 11.31
CA PHE A 283 -28.98 9.85 11.18
C PHE A 283 -29.77 9.07 10.13
N TYR A 284 -29.07 8.44 9.19
CA TYR A 284 -29.69 7.63 8.15
C TYR A 284 -29.89 6.18 8.59
N ALA A 285 -29.12 5.69 9.56
CA ALA A 285 -29.26 4.33 10.07
C ALA A 285 -30.46 4.22 11.00
N THR A 286 -31.39 3.33 10.67
CA THR A 286 -32.59 3.05 11.46
C THR A 286 -32.23 2.43 12.81
N ARG A 287 -32.97 2.83 13.85
CA ARG A 287 -32.69 2.69 15.28
C ARG A 287 -32.58 1.25 15.83
N GLU A 288 -32.73 0.20 15.02
CA GLU A 288 -32.86 -1.18 15.51
C GLU A 288 -31.61 -2.06 15.25
N ASP A 289 -30.68 -1.65 14.37
CA ASP A 289 -29.49 -2.46 14.02
C ASP A 289 -28.19 -1.64 13.95
N LEU A 290 -28.10 -0.50 14.64
CA LEU A 290 -26.88 0.32 14.61
C LEU A 290 -25.75 -0.39 15.38
N PRO A 291 -24.64 -0.82 14.73
CA PRO A 291 -23.43 -1.11 15.47
C PRO A 291 -22.96 0.21 16.09
N VAL A 292 -23.13 0.33 17.40
CA VAL A 292 -22.54 1.42 18.18
C VAL A 292 -21.03 1.22 18.12
N PHE A 293 -20.37 1.83 17.12
CA PHE A 293 -18.92 1.81 17.07
C PHE A 293 -18.40 2.55 18.30
N LYS A 294 -17.51 1.92 19.05
CA LYS A 294 -16.87 2.51 20.21
C LYS A 294 -15.37 2.44 19.98
N PHE A 295 -14.72 3.59 20.05
CA PHE A 295 -13.28 3.66 19.89
C PHE A 295 -12.61 3.53 21.25
N GLU A 296 -12.11 2.34 21.55
CA GLU A 296 -11.55 2.04 22.87
C GLU A 296 -10.19 2.70 23.07
N ASN A 297 -9.38 2.77 22.00
CA ASN A 297 -7.98 3.16 22.07
C ASN A 297 -7.64 4.46 21.32
N LEU A 298 -8.64 5.11 20.70
CA LEU A 298 -8.41 6.28 19.85
C LEU A 298 -7.89 7.47 20.65
N ARG A 299 -6.75 8.01 20.21
CA ARG A 299 -6.04 9.15 20.82
C ARG A 299 -5.97 10.35 19.91
N SER A 300 -5.96 10.14 18.59
CA SER A 300 -5.91 11.22 17.60
C SER A 300 -6.93 10.97 16.51
N LEU A 301 -7.84 11.93 16.30
CA LEU A 301 -8.84 11.92 15.23
C LEU A 301 -8.59 13.11 14.30
N LEU A 302 -8.41 12.85 13.02
CA LEU A 302 -8.30 13.88 11.98
C LEU A 302 -9.49 13.75 11.03
N LEU A 303 -10.27 14.83 10.90
CA LEU A 303 -11.31 14.98 9.90
C LEU A 303 -10.80 15.94 8.83
N ASP A 304 -10.63 15.46 7.59
CA ASP A 304 -10.07 16.23 6.47
C ASP A 304 -11.13 16.47 5.39
N GLU A 305 -11.40 17.73 5.06
CA GLU A 305 -12.42 18.12 4.07
C GLU A 305 -13.80 17.47 4.32
N CYS A 306 -14.11 17.15 5.58
CA CYS A 306 -15.35 16.49 5.97
C CYS A 306 -16.53 17.46 6.04
N HIS A 307 -17.73 16.93 5.84
CA HIS A 307 -18.99 17.67 5.99
C HIS A 307 -19.62 17.41 7.36
N ILE A 308 -19.87 18.47 8.13
CA ILE A 308 -20.44 18.41 9.47
C ILE A 308 -21.85 19.05 9.44
N SER A 309 -22.83 18.49 10.16
CA SER A 309 -24.13 19.14 10.35
C SER A 309 -24.02 20.44 11.12
N ASP A 310 -24.95 21.35 10.86
CA ASP A 310 -25.20 22.51 11.71
C ASP A 310 -25.74 22.17 13.11
N ASP A 311 -26.31 20.98 13.31
CA ASP A 311 -26.68 20.44 14.64
C ASP A 311 -25.49 19.87 15.44
N PHE A 312 -24.36 19.62 14.78
CA PHE A 312 -23.14 19.01 15.33
C PHE A 312 -23.29 17.66 16.06
N LEU A 313 -24.47 17.01 16.00
CA LEU A 313 -24.73 15.77 16.74
C LEU A 313 -23.84 14.62 16.25
N GLY A 314 -23.52 14.57 14.96
CA GLY A 314 -22.56 13.60 14.42
C GLY A 314 -21.19 13.73 15.08
N LEU A 315 -20.67 14.96 15.17
CA LEU A 315 -19.40 15.24 15.83
C LEU A 315 -19.45 14.95 17.34
N GLN A 316 -20.58 15.23 18.01
CA GLN A 316 -20.80 14.84 19.40
C GLN A 316 -20.75 13.32 19.61
N GLN A 317 -21.32 12.52 18.70
CA GLN A 317 -21.25 11.06 18.80
C GLN A 317 -19.81 10.56 18.65
N TYR A 318 -19.04 11.10 17.70
CA TYR A 318 -17.60 10.75 17.57
C TYR A 318 -16.84 11.03 18.86
N LEU A 319 -17.08 12.17 19.49
CA LEU A 319 -16.49 12.52 20.78
C LEU A 319 -16.97 11.57 21.89
N HIS A 320 -18.28 11.32 22.01
CA HIS A 320 -18.86 10.41 22.99
C HIS A 320 -18.28 8.98 22.88
N ASN A 321 -18.11 8.49 21.65
CA ASN A 321 -17.57 7.17 21.35
C ASN A 321 -16.04 7.08 21.51
N SER A 322 -15.34 8.20 21.74
CA SER A 322 -13.88 8.30 21.79
C SER A 322 -13.39 8.88 23.12
N ARG A 323 -13.64 8.17 24.24
CA ARG A 323 -13.32 8.67 25.60
C ARG A 323 -11.83 8.92 25.88
N ASN A 324 -10.95 8.24 25.16
CA ASN A 324 -9.50 8.35 25.30
C ASN A 324 -8.85 9.35 24.33
N LEU A 325 -9.67 10.09 23.56
CA LEU A 325 -9.21 11.04 22.57
C LEU A 325 -8.41 12.17 23.23
N LYS A 326 -7.22 12.44 22.69
CA LYS A 326 -6.29 13.49 23.17
C LYS A 326 -6.17 14.65 22.21
N LYS A 327 -6.23 14.38 20.90
CA LYS A 327 -6.15 15.36 19.82
C LYS A 327 -7.30 15.18 18.83
N LEU A 328 -7.99 16.27 18.53
CA LEU A 328 -8.94 16.38 17.43
C LEU A 328 -8.38 17.39 16.42
N THR A 329 -8.29 17.02 15.15
CA THR A 329 -7.93 17.95 14.06
C THR A 329 -9.10 18.03 13.08
N LEU A 330 -9.60 19.24 12.87
CA LEU A 330 -10.62 19.56 11.88
C LEU A 330 -9.95 20.35 10.77
N ARG A 331 -9.64 19.70 9.65
CA ARG A 331 -8.98 20.32 8.50
C ARG A 331 -9.97 20.57 7.39
N CYS A 332 -10.10 21.83 6.97
CA CYS A 332 -10.93 22.28 5.85
C CYS A 332 -12.38 21.74 5.89
N CYS A 333 -12.92 21.48 7.10
CA CYS A 333 -14.24 20.89 7.28
C CYS A 333 -15.33 21.95 7.07
N LYS A 334 -16.39 21.59 6.35
CA LYS A 334 -17.51 22.50 6.04
C LYS A 334 -18.75 22.15 6.86
N VAL A 335 -19.36 23.15 7.48
CA VAL A 335 -20.66 23.00 8.14
C VAL A 335 -21.79 23.21 7.12
N LEU A 336 -22.68 22.24 6.99
CA LEU A 336 -23.82 22.28 6.07
C LEU A 336 -25.12 22.51 6.85
N ASP A 337 -25.94 23.48 6.41
CA ASP A 337 -27.26 23.77 6.98
C ASP A 337 -28.31 22.83 6.39
N TYR A 338 -28.83 21.92 7.21
CA TYR A 338 -29.86 20.95 6.81
C TYR A 338 -31.24 21.26 7.40
N ARG A 339 -31.44 22.42 8.02
CA ARG A 339 -32.71 22.79 8.69
C ARG A 339 -33.91 22.84 7.76
N HIS A 340 -33.73 22.81 6.44
CA HIS A 340 -34.80 22.79 5.45
C HIS A 340 -35.37 21.39 5.19
N ASN A 341 -34.71 20.31 5.63
CA ASN A 341 -35.21 18.96 5.43
C ASN A 341 -36.21 18.57 6.55
N LYS A 342 -37.49 18.47 6.18
CA LYS A 342 -38.61 18.22 7.09
C LYS A 342 -38.52 16.85 7.79
N GLU A 343 -37.89 15.86 7.15
CA GLU A 343 -37.65 14.53 7.71
C GLU A 343 -36.54 14.57 8.79
N MET A 344 -35.49 15.38 8.56
CA MET A 344 -34.39 15.59 9.52
C MET A 344 -34.90 16.21 10.83
N ARG A 345 -35.78 17.23 10.77
CA ARG A 345 -36.33 17.90 11.97
C ARG A 345 -37.06 16.95 12.93
N LYS A 346 -37.77 15.94 12.39
CA LYS A 346 -38.49 14.93 13.19
C LYS A 346 -37.53 13.95 13.87
N ARG A 347 -36.43 13.58 13.21
CA ARG A 347 -35.42 12.65 13.76
C ARG A 347 -34.49 13.32 14.79
N LEU A 348 -34.22 14.61 14.61
CA LEU A 348 -33.42 15.44 15.53
C LEU A 348 -34.01 15.50 16.95
N HIS A 349 -35.34 15.68 17.05
CA HIS A 349 -36.04 15.75 18.34
C HIS A 349 -35.95 14.44 19.15
N LYS A 350 -35.78 13.28 18.48
CA LYS A 350 -35.75 11.97 19.14
C LYS A 350 -34.36 11.54 19.61
N SER A 351 -33.30 12.16 19.09
CA SER A 351 -31.89 11.81 19.31
C SER A 351 -31.16 12.80 20.21
N SER A 352 -31.58 14.07 20.21
CA SER A 352 -31.08 15.11 21.11
C SER A 352 -31.29 14.80 22.60
N GLU A 353 -32.23 13.93 22.97
CA GLU A 353 -32.48 13.55 24.37
C GLU A 353 -31.40 12.62 24.95
N VAL A 354 -30.58 11.95 24.12
CA VAL A 354 -29.64 10.90 24.56
C VAL A 354 -28.18 11.38 24.60
N LEU A 355 -27.81 12.34 23.73
CA LEU A 355 -26.42 12.82 23.58
C LEU A 355 -26.00 13.90 24.59
N VAL A 356 -26.86 14.25 25.54
CA VAL A 356 -26.63 15.37 26.46
C VAL A 356 -25.53 15.07 27.49
N ASP A 357 -25.25 13.79 27.76
CA ASP A 357 -24.35 13.39 28.85
C ASP A 357 -23.12 12.64 28.32
N PHE A 358 -22.12 13.40 27.85
CA PHE A 358 -20.80 12.87 27.54
C PHE A 358 -19.70 13.78 28.06
N ASN A 359 -18.57 13.20 28.43
CA ASN A 359 -17.44 13.94 28.97
C ASN A 359 -16.15 13.39 28.36
N CYS A 360 -15.43 14.24 27.63
CA CYS A 360 -14.14 13.90 27.02
C CYS A 360 -13.02 14.62 27.76
N GLU A 361 -12.77 14.22 29.01
CA GLU A 361 -11.78 14.85 29.90
C GLU A 361 -10.34 14.76 29.37
N ASN A 362 -10.07 13.75 28.54
CA ASN A 362 -8.75 13.47 27.98
C ASN A 362 -8.40 14.34 26.77
N LEU A 363 -9.37 15.05 26.18
CA LEU A 363 -9.13 15.88 25.01
C LEU A 363 -8.35 17.12 25.42
N ARG A 364 -7.13 17.27 24.90
CA ARG A 364 -6.19 18.34 25.25
C ARG A 364 -6.06 19.38 24.15
N LEU A 365 -6.19 18.96 22.89
CA LEU A 365 -5.99 19.83 21.73
C LEU A 365 -7.07 19.59 20.69
N THR A 366 -7.72 20.67 20.29
CA THR A 366 -8.54 20.75 19.07
C THR A 366 -7.89 21.72 18.11
N GLU A 367 -7.36 21.22 17.01
CA GLU A 367 -6.73 22.01 15.97
C GLU A 367 -7.72 22.22 14.83
N ILE A 368 -8.05 23.48 14.53
CA ILE A 368 -8.92 23.85 13.42
C ILE A 368 -8.06 24.46 12.31
N ILE A 369 -7.90 23.69 11.23
CA ILE A 369 -7.14 24.08 10.06
C ILE A 369 -8.11 24.54 8.98
N TYR A 370 -8.00 25.76 8.47
CA TYR A 370 -8.99 26.35 7.55
C TYR A 370 -8.38 27.09 6.37
N ARG A 371 -9.15 27.23 5.29
CA ARG A 371 -8.80 28.02 4.09
C ARG A 371 -9.44 29.41 4.13
N ASP A 372 -8.88 30.37 3.40
CA ASP A 372 -9.46 31.70 3.26
C ASP A 372 -10.87 31.66 2.67
N GLY A 373 -11.79 32.41 3.29
CA GLY A 373 -13.19 32.49 2.87
C GLY A 373 -14.12 31.42 3.42
N ASP A 374 -13.64 30.52 4.30
CA ASP A 374 -14.50 29.52 4.94
C ASP A 374 -15.45 30.18 5.95
N THR A 375 -16.70 30.33 5.54
CA THR A 375 -17.75 30.97 6.34
C THR A 375 -18.20 30.09 7.50
N SER A 376 -17.81 28.81 7.56
CA SER A 376 -18.35 27.86 8.53
C SER A 376 -17.54 27.74 9.83
N ILE A 377 -16.33 28.31 9.87
CA ILE A 377 -15.43 28.27 11.04
C ILE A 377 -16.12 28.81 12.29
N HIS A 378 -16.83 29.94 12.19
CA HIS A 378 -17.47 30.57 13.35
C HIS A 378 -18.51 29.66 14.03
N LEU A 379 -19.15 28.77 13.28
CA LEU A 379 -20.11 27.79 13.81
C LEU A 379 -19.37 26.70 14.60
N LEU A 380 -18.27 26.17 14.05
CA LEU A 380 -17.42 25.18 14.74
C LEU A 380 -16.84 25.74 16.04
N VAL A 381 -16.38 26.99 16.03
CA VAL A 381 -15.88 27.67 17.24
C VAL A 381 -16.99 27.83 18.27
N LYS A 382 -18.17 28.32 17.85
CA LYS A 382 -19.32 28.49 18.75
C LYS A 382 -19.73 27.17 19.40
N PHE A 383 -19.73 26.09 18.63
CA PHE A 383 -20.02 24.74 19.12
C PHE A 383 -19.00 24.27 20.16
N LEU A 384 -17.70 24.32 19.84
CA LEU A 384 -16.64 23.85 20.74
C LEU A 384 -16.57 24.67 22.04
N VAL A 385 -16.76 26.00 21.95
CA VAL A 385 -16.83 26.87 23.13
C VAL A 385 -18.09 26.59 23.96
N GLY A 386 -19.22 26.29 23.31
CA GLY A 386 -20.46 25.89 23.98
C GLY A 386 -20.34 24.60 24.78
N MET A 387 -19.44 23.69 24.38
CA MET A 387 -19.18 22.41 25.03
C MET A 387 -18.05 22.44 26.07
N ARG A 388 -17.65 23.62 26.57
CA ARG A 388 -16.59 23.73 27.60
C ARG A 388 -16.78 22.83 28.82
N ARG A 389 -18.03 22.56 29.23
CA ARG A 389 -18.34 21.66 30.34
C ARG A 389 -17.99 20.21 30.03
N ASN A 390 -18.16 19.79 28.78
CA ASN A 390 -17.88 18.43 28.30
C ASN A 390 -16.41 18.25 27.86
N LEU A 391 -15.71 19.36 27.59
CA LEU A 391 -14.32 19.43 27.10
C LEU A 391 -13.44 20.31 28.02
N PRO A 392 -13.28 19.97 29.32
CA PRO A 392 -12.73 20.89 30.31
C PRO A 392 -11.25 21.26 30.09
N ASN A 393 -10.45 20.34 29.53
CA ASN A 393 -9.00 20.50 29.35
C ASN A 393 -8.58 20.84 27.91
N ASN A 394 -9.54 21.14 27.05
CA ASN A 394 -9.29 21.27 25.62
C ASN A 394 -8.79 22.67 25.24
N MET A 395 -7.59 22.74 24.67
CA MET A 395 -7.06 23.94 24.03
C MET A 395 -7.48 23.95 22.55
N ILE A 396 -8.02 25.08 22.08
CA ILE A 396 -8.42 25.23 20.68
C ILE A 396 -7.35 26.07 19.96
N GLU A 397 -6.71 25.48 18.96
CA GLU A 397 -5.73 26.14 18.09
C GLU A 397 -6.30 26.35 16.69
N PHE A 398 -5.88 27.43 16.04
CA PHE A 398 -6.32 27.80 14.71
C PHE A 398 -5.11 27.92 13.79
N THR A 399 -5.13 27.16 12.71
CA THR A 399 -4.09 27.20 11.69
C THR A 399 -4.74 27.59 10.37
N LYS A 400 -4.35 28.75 9.83
CA LYS A 400 -4.76 29.14 8.49
C LYS A 400 -3.84 28.46 7.47
N VAL A 401 -4.41 27.91 6.41
CA VAL A 401 -3.67 27.31 5.28
C VAL A 401 -4.02 28.09 4.02
N ASP A 402 -2.98 28.39 3.25
CA ASP A 402 -3.04 29.16 2.00
C ASP A 402 -3.68 28.40 0.84
#